data_AF-A0A853ELE7-F1
#
_entry.id   AF-A0A853ELE7-F1
#
_cell.length_a   1.000
_cell.length_b   1.000
_cell.length_c   1.000
_cell.angle_alpha   90.00
_cell.angle_beta   90.00
_cell.angle_gamma   90.00
#
_symmetry.space_group_name_H-M   'P 1'
#
loop_
_entity.id
_entity.type
_entity.pdbx_description
1 polymer ?
#
loop_
_entity_poly.entity_id
_entity_poly.type
_entity_poly.pdbx_seq_one_letter_code
_entity_poly.pdbx_strand_id
1 'polypeptide(L)'
;MTVTVTATRPSLCALHDAGACGSCPSLGIALPEQLAVKQARVGDALRPRIPAGAWLAPCASQALGFRNKAKMAVAGTASHPTLGILDGAGHGIDLRTCPLHVPAIQRSLPHLARLITEAGLTPYDVPARRGELKHILVTASPDEDLMVRFVLRSHRHLDDLRSALPRLQEELPHLAVASANIQPIHQAVLEGDEEIILSGQDRLLMRLSLPASRPTALTTMPAPSSSSGSGADRGTSAAGPTLGAADAELPLYLPTRSFFQTNTAVAQSLYATARHWAVA
;
A
#
# COMPACT_ATOMS: atom_id res chain seq x y z
N MET A 1 -34.36 3.14 28.62
CA MET A 1 -33.53 3.86 27.65
C MET A 1 -33.31 2.94 26.47
N THR A 2 -34.07 3.18 25.40
CA THR A 2 -34.05 2.38 24.18
C THR A 2 -32.77 2.69 23.42
N VAL A 3 -31.86 1.71 23.33
CA VAL A 3 -30.66 1.84 22.50
C VAL A 3 -31.14 1.84 21.05
N THR A 4 -31.18 3.02 20.44
CA THR A 4 -31.42 3.17 19.01
C THR A 4 -30.21 2.58 18.30
N VAL A 5 -30.35 1.33 17.83
CA VAL A 5 -29.41 0.73 16.88
C VAL A 5 -29.46 1.60 15.63
N THR A 6 -28.50 2.50 15.51
CA THR A 6 -28.33 3.31 14.31
C THR A 6 -27.99 2.35 13.20
N ALA A 7 -28.80 2.29 12.15
CA ALA A 7 -28.58 1.39 11.03
C ALA A 7 -27.15 1.56 10.52
N THR A 8 -26.32 0.52 10.67
CA THR A 8 -24.94 0.51 10.22
C THR A 8 -24.94 0.73 8.71
N ARG A 9 -24.43 1.88 8.25
CA ARG A 9 -24.21 2.08 6.81
C ARG A 9 -23.23 1.00 6.34
N PRO A 10 -23.49 0.31 5.22
CA PRO A 10 -22.53 -0.64 4.68
C PRO A 10 -21.20 0.08 4.46
N SER A 11 -20.10 -0.53 4.90
CA SER A 11 -18.78 0.06 4.74
C SER A 11 -18.34 -0.03 3.28
N LEU A 12 -17.14 0.48 3.00
CA LEU A 12 -16.54 0.40 1.68
C LEU A 12 -15.97 -1.00 1.36
N CYS A 13 -16.16 -2.01 2.23
CA CYS A 13 -15.60 -3.35 2.07
C CYS A 13 -16.55 -4.44 2.57
N ALA A 14 -17.03 -5.29 1.65
CA ALA A 14 -17.92 -6.41 1.98
C ALA A 14 -17.32 -7.40 2.99
N LEU A 15 -16.00 -7.66 2.93
CA LEU A 15 -15.34 -8.57 3.89
C LEU A 15 -15.26 -7.99 5.30
N HIS A 16 -15.17 -6.66 5.41
CA HIS A 16 -15.26 -5.98 6.71
C HIS A 16 -16.68 -6.07 7.27
N ASP A 17 -17.68 -5.77 6.43
CA ASP A 17 -19.09 -5.83 6.81
C ASP A 17 -19.52 -7.24 7.23
N ALA A 18 -18.97 -8.27 6.57
CA ALA A 18 -19.20 -9.67 6.91
C ALA A 18 -18.39 -10.16 8.13
N GLY A 19 -17.52 -9.32 8.71
CA GLY A 19 -16.63 -9.71 9.81
C GLY A 19 -15.50 -10.69 9.43
N ALA A 20 -15.35 -11.01 8.15
CA ALA A 20 -14.33 -11.93 7.64
C ALA A 20 -12.92 -11.30 7.64
N CYS A 21 -12.81 -9.97 7.63
CA CYS A 21 -11.52 -9.26 7.68
C CYS A 21 -11.51 -8.17 8.76
N GLY A 22 -10.74 -8.41 9.83
CA GLY A 22 -10.58 -7.47 10.95
C GLY A 22 -9.50 -6.39 10.76
N SER A 23 -8.90 -6.27 9.57
CA SER A 23 -7.72 -5.41 9.36
C SER A 23 -8.00 -3.91 9.48
N CYS A 24 -9.27 -3.49 9.33
CA CYS A 24 -9.66 -2.07 9.27
C CYS A 24 -10.74 -1.75 10.33
N PRO A 25 -10.39 -1.67 11.63
CA PRO A 25 -11.38 -1.57 12.71
C PRO A 25 -12.22 -0.29 12.69
N SER A 26 -11.74 0.76 12.00
CA SER A 26 -12.44 2.04 11.89
C SER A 26 -13.14 2.26 10.54
N LEU A 27 -13.23 1.24 9.67
CA LEU A 27 -13.76 1.43 8.32
C LEU A 27 -15.23 1.88 8.29
N GLY A 28 -16.02 1.50 9.30
CA GLY A 28 -17.40 1.96 9.48
C GLY A 28 -17.55 3.40 10.01
N ILE A 29 -16.45 4.08 10.38
CA ILE A 29 -16.46 5.45 10.91
C ILE A 29 -16.13 6.43 9.79
N ALA A 30 -16.87 7.53 9.66
CA ALA A 30 -16.60 8.54 8.65
C ALA A 30 -15.19 9.14 8.82
N LEU A 31 -14.48 9.39 7.71
CA LEU A 31 -13.08 9.84 7.78
C LEU A 31 -12.88 11.12 8.63
N PRO A 32 -13.72 12.17 8.54
CA PRO A 32 -13.57 13.35 9.41
C PRO A 32 -13.64 13.01 10.91
N GLU A 33 -14.52 12.09 11.31
CA GLU A 33 -14.65 11.64 12.70
C GLU A 33 -13.40 10.84 13.12
N GLN A 34 -12.90 9.96 12.25
CA GLN A 34 -11.64 9.26 12.52
C GLN A 34 -10.48 10.24 12.76
N LEU A 35 -10.40 11.30 11.96
CA LEU A 35 -9.35 12.33 12.10
C LEU A 35 -9.53 13.13 13.39
N ALA A 36 -10.76 13.53 13.73
CA ALA A 36 -11.05 14.24 14.98
C ALA A 36 -10.65 13.42 16.22
N VAL A 37 -11.00 12.13 16.25
CA VAL A 37 -10.62 11.21 17.34
C VAL A 37 -9.10 11.05 17.43
N LYS A 38 -8.41 10.87 16.29
CA LYS A 38 -6.95 10.75 16.25
C LYS A 38 -6.27 12.04 16.72
N GLN A 39 -6.75 13.20 16.28
CA GLN A 39 -6.22 14.51 16.66
C GLN A 39 -6.41 14.75 18.16
N ALA A 40 -7.61 14.49 18.70
CA ALA A 40 -7.89 14.64 20.13
C ALA A 40 -6.97 13.75 20.97
N ARG A 41 -6.78 12.49 20.58
CA ARG A 41 -5.88 11.57 21.29
C ARG A 41 -4.44 12.08 21.38
N VAL A 42 -3.88 12.60 20.28
CA VAL A 42 -2.52 13.16 20.28
C VAL A 42 -2.48 14.47 21.06
N GLY A 43 -3.51 15.31 20.90
CA GLY A 43 -3.69 16.55 21.64
C GLY A 43 -3.69 16.35 23.14
N ASP A 44 -4.44 15.38 23.64
CA ASP A 44 -4.55 15.05 25.06
C ASP A 44 -3.23 14.51 25.62
N ALA A 45 -2.54 13.64 24.88
CA ALA A 45 -1.27 13.06 25.30
C ALA A 45 -0.14 14.10 25.38
N LEU A 46 -0.17 15.13 24.53
CA LEU A 46 0.89 16.15 24.43
C LEU A 46 0.48 17.51 24.99
N ARG A 47 -0.73 17.63 25.55
CA ARG A 47 -1.29 18.89 26.09
C ARG A 47 -0.33 19.67 27.00
N PRO A 48 0.44 19.04 27.91
CA PRO A 48 1.35 19.79 28.79
C PRO A 48 2.59 20.34 28.07
N ARG A 49 2.90 19.87 26.85
CA ARG A 49 4.15 20.13 26.14
C ARG A 49 4.00 21.02 24.91
N ILE A 50 2.79 21.11 24.34
CA ILE A 50 2.54 21.77 23.06
C ILE A 50 1.52 22.90 23.25
N PRO A 51 1.86 24.16 22.93
CA PRO A 51 0.92 25.28 23.00
C PRO A 51 -0.32 25.05 22.14
N ALA A 52 -1.49 25.54 22.59
CA ALA A 52 -2.75 25.36 21.87
C ALA A 52 -2.73 25.90 20.42
N GLY A 53 -1.98 26.97 20.16
CA GLY A 53 -1.83 27.55 18.82
C GLY A 53 -0.83 26.85 17.90
N ALA A 54 -0.08 25.86 18.40
CA ALA A 54 0.93 25.15 17.59
C ALA A 54 0.35 23.97 16.80
N TRP A 55 -0.89 23.58 17.09
CA TRP A 55 -1.55 22.45 16.43
C TRP A 55 -2.00 22.78 15.02
N LEU A 56 -1.79 21.83 14.11
CA LEU A 56 -2.20 21.92 12.71
C LEU A 56 -3.40 21.03 12.46
N ALA A 57 -4.07 21.31 11.34
CA ALA A 57 -5.07 20.40 10.81
C ALA A 57 -4.45 19.01 10.53
N PRO A 58 -5.16 17.91 10.83
CA PRO A 58 -4.66 16.58 10.53
C PRO A 58 -4.57 16.36 9.01
N CYS A 59 -3.52 15.66 8.57
CA CYS A 59 -3.41 15.21 7.18
C CYS A 59 -4.38 14.05 6.94
N ALA A 60 -5.33 14.24 6.02
CA ALA A 60 -6.26 13.20 5.61
C ALA A 60 -5.61 12.23 4.61
N SER A 61 -6.07 10.97 4.62
CA SER A 61 -5.83 10.01 3.54
C SER A 61 -7.02 10.01 2.58
N GLN A 62 -6.85 9.44 1.39
CA GLN A 62 -7.98 8.92 0.63
C GLN A 62 -8.69 7.80 1.40
N ALA A 63 -9.99 7.62 1.17
CA ALA A 63 -10.78 6.57 1.82
C ALA A 63 -10.43 5.16 1.32
N LEU A 64 -10.10 5.04 0.03
CA LEU A 64 -9.77 3.81 -0.68
C LEU A 64 -8.49 3.98 -1.50
N GLY A 65 -7.94 2.87 -1.99
CA GLY A 65 -6.85 2.88 -2.96
C GLY A 65 -5.57 3.58 -2.51
N PHE A 66 -5.33 3.73 -1.21
CA PHE A 66 -4.16 4.44 -0.69
C PHE A 66 -3.00 3.51 -0.33
N ARG A 67 -3.25 2.20 -0.22
CA ARG A 67 -2.28 1.23 0.29
C ARG A 67 -1.39 0.72 -0.85
N ASN A 68 -0.14 1.16 -0.86
CA ASN A 68 0.86 0.83 -1.88
C ASN A 68 1.63 -0.49 -1.59
N LYS A 69 1.30 -1.21 -0.51
CA LYS A 69 1.99 -2.46 -0.13
C LYS A 69 1.00 -3.50 0.38
N ALA A 70 0.94 -4.63 -0.33
CA ALA A 70 0.20 -5.82 0.06
C ALA A 70 1.16 -6.89 0.62
N LYS A 71 0.78 -7.50 1.73
CA LYS A 71 1.49 -8.63 2.34
C LYS A 71 0.50 -9.78 2.42
N MET A 72 0.51 -10.62 1.41
CA MET A 72 -0.51 -11.65 1.22
C MET A 72 0.01 -12.98 1.76
N ALA A 73 -0.62 -13.52 2.80
CA ALA A 73 -0.49 -14.95 3.09
C ALA A 73 -1.07 -15.74 1.91
N VAL A 74 -0.35 -16.78 1.51
CA VAL A 74 -0.81 -17.69 0.46
C VAL A 74 -1.35 -18.95 1.12
N ALA A 75 -2.61 -19.26 0.85
CA ALA A 75 -3.30 -20.42 1.41
C ALA A 75 -4.16 -21.11 0.33
N GLY A 76 -4.98 -22.08 0.74
CA GLY A 76 -5.76 -22.91 -0.18
C GLY A 76 -4.89 -24.00 -0.81
N THR A 77 -5.09 -24.28 -2.09
CA THR A 77 -4.30 -25.26 -2.85
C THR A 77 -3.60 -24.61 -4.03
N ALA A 78 -2.65 -25.30 -4.66
CA ALA A 78 -2.03 -24.78 -5.89
C ALA A 78 -3.07 -24.54 -7.00
N SER A 79 -4.12 -25.37 -7.11
CA SER A 79 -5.19 -25.18 -8.11
C SER A 79 -6.19 -24.08 -7.75
N HIS A 80 -6.35 -23.77 -6.46
CA HIS A 80 -7.26 -22.74 -5.97
C HIS A 80 -6.60 -21.92 -4.85
N PRO A 81 -5.59 -21.10 -5.18
CA PRO A 81 -4.86 -20.33 -4.18
C PRO A 81 -5.68 -19.13 -3.72
N THR A 82 -5.57 -18.81 -2.44
CA THR A 82 -6.05 -17.54 -1.88
C THR A 82 -4.87 -16.63 -1.56
N LEU A 83 -5.04 -15.33 -1.82
CA LEU A 83 -4.04 -14.30 -1.51
C LEU A 83 -4.64 -13.29 -0.55
N GLY A 84 -4.24 -13.32 0.72
CA GLY A 84 -4.81 -12.41 1.70
C GLY A 84 -4.32 -12.62 3.12
N ILE A 85 -5.23 -12.91 4.05
CA ILE A 85 -4.92 -13.17 5.46
C ILE A 85 -5.39 -14.58 5.84
N LEU A 86 -4.95 -15.05 7.00
CA LEU A 86 -5.44 -16.30 7.58
C LEU A 86 -6.49 -15.99 8.65
N ASP A 87 -7.53 -16.81 8.72
CA ASP A 87 -8.46 -16.83 9.84
C ASP A 87 -7.85 -17.52 11.08
N GLY A 88 -8.61 -17.62 12.17
CA GLY A 88 -8.14 -18.26 13.41
C GLY A 88 -7.85 -19.77 13.28
N ALA A 89 -8.36 -20.42 12.23
CA ALA A 89 -8.10 -21.84 11.93
C ALA A 89 -6.97 -22.03 10.90
N GLY A 90 -6.43 -20.95 10.33
CA GLY A 90 -5.40 -21.00 9.31
C GLY A 90 -5.95 -21.11 7.88
N HIS A 91 -7.26 -20.95 7.67
CA HIS A 91 -7.82 -20.88 6.32
C HIS A 91 -7.59 -19.50 5.72
N GLY A 92 -7.35 -19.46 4.41
CA GLY A 92 -7.14 -18.19 3.71
C GLY A 92 -8.43 -17.43 3.45
N ILE A 93 -8.46 -16.17 3.91
CA ILE A 93 -9.43 -15.16 3.48
C ILE A 93 -8.81 -14.40 2.32
N ASP A 94 -9.45 -14.50 1.15
CA ASP A 94 -8.97 -13.90 -0.08
C ASP A 94 -9.18 -12.38 -0.09
N LEU A 95 -8.08 -11.62 -0.23
CA LEU A 95 -8.07 -10.16 -0.25
C LEU A 95 -7.67 -9.59 -1.62
N ARG A 96 -7.77 -10.37 -2.70
CA ARG A 96 -7.49 -9.90 -4.07
C ARG A 96 -8.29 -8.65 -4.47
N THR A 97 -9.50 -8.51 -3.93
CA THR A 97 -10.41 -7.38 -4.16
C THR A 97 -10.38 -6.33 -3.04
N CYS A 98 -9.35 -6.34 -2.17
CA CYS A 98 -9.24 -5.38 -1.08
C CYS A 98 -9.27 -3.94 -1.63
N PRO A 99 -10.25 -3.10 -1.21
CA PRO A 99 -10.46 -1.79 -1.81
C PRO A 99 -9.43 -0.76 -1.33
N LEU A 100 -8.59 -1.10 -0.34
CA LEU A 100 -7.51 -0.24 0.12
C LEU A 100 -6.28 -0.30 -0.78
N HIS A 101 -6.06 -1.41 -1.49
CA HIS A 101 -4.90 -1.55 -2.36
C HIS A 101 -5.00 -0.59 -3.55
N VAL A 102 -3.87 0.03 -3.91
CA VAL A 102 -3.79 0.85 -5.13
C VAL A 102 -4.12 0.00 -6.37
N PRO A 103 -4.64 0.60 -7.46
CA PRO A 103 -5.08 -0.14 -8.65
C PRO A 103 -4.01 -1.08 -9.24
N ALA A 104 -2.74 -0.65 -9.26
CA ALA A 104 -1.64 -1.48 -9.75
C ALA A 104 -1.53 -2.82 -8.99
N ILE A 105 -1.68 -2.79 -7.65
CA ILE A 105 -1.70 -4.02 -6.84
C ILE A 105 -2.93 -4.85 -7.17
N GLN A 106 -4.13 -4.25 -7.17
CA GLN A 106 -5.38 -4.99 -7.46
C GLN A 106 -5.32 -5.71 -8.81
N ARG A 107 -4.80 -5.04 -9.84
CA ARG A 107 -4.60 -5.63 -11.17
C ARG A 107 -3.58 -6.76 -11.15
N SER A 108 -2.50 -6.67 -10.35
CA SER A 108 -1.45 -7.70 -10.33
C SER A 108 -1.87 -9.03 -9.68
N LEU A 109 -2.72 -8.99 -8.67
CA LEU A 109 -2.97 -10.17 -7.82
C LEU A 109 -3.64 -11.36 -8.55
N PRO A 110 -4.58 -11.17 -9.49
CA PRO A 110 -5.10 -12.26 -10.32
C PRO A 110 -4.01 -12.97 -11.15
N HIS A 111 -3.06 -12.23 -11.73
CA HIS A 111 -1.94 -12.80 -12.49
C HIS A 111 -1.01 -13.60 -11.58
N LEU A 112 -0.72 -13.08 -10.39
CA LEU A 112 0.08 -13.79 -9.39
C LEU A 112 -0.60 -15.08 -8.92
N ALA A 113 -1.92 -15.06 -8.72
CA ALA A 113 -2.69 -16.27 -8.40
C ALA A 113 -2.64 -17.32 -9.54
N ARG A 114 -2.73 -16.89 -10.81
CA ARG A 114 -2.59 -17.78 -11.96
C ARG A 114 -1.18 -18.40 -12.03
N LEU A 115 -0.14 -17.61 -11.82
CA LEU A 115 1.23 -18.10 -11.81
C LEU A 115 1.44 -19.19 -10.76
N ILE A 116 0.87 -19.04 -9.55
CA ILE A 116 0.92 -20.07 -8.50
C ILE A 116 0.35 -21.39 -9.01
N THR A 117 -0.79 -21.33 -9.70
CA THR A 117 -1.44 -22.51 -10.28
C THR A 117 -0.60 -23.14 -11.39
N GLU A 118 -0.10 -22.34 -12.32
CA GLU A 118 0.66 -22.82 -13.47
C GLU A 118 2.04 -23.40 -13.08
N ALA A 119 2.72 -22.78 -12.11
CA ALA A 119 4.00 -23.26 -11.60
C ALA A 119 3.87 -24.31 -10.47
N GLY A 120 2.64 -24.69 -10.10
CA GLY A 120 2.40 -25.68 -9.06
C GLY A 120 2.93 -25.30 -7.67
N LEU A 121 3.02 -24.00 -7.37
CA LEU A 121 3.56 -23.50 -6.11
C LEU A 121 2.60 -23.85 -4.98
N THR A 122 2.95 -24.84 -4.17
CA THR A 122 2.07 -25.32 -3.09
C THR A 122 2.02 -24.29 -1.97
N PRO A 123 0.83 -23.74 -1.62
CA PRO A 123 0.69 -22.83 -0.48
C PRO A 123 1.17 -23.48 0.83
N TYR A 124 1.78 -22.69 1.70
CA TYR A 124 2.27 -23.17 2.99
C TYR A 124 1.13 -23.28 4.01
N ASP A 125 0.89 -24.51 4.47
CA ASP A 125 -0.06 -24.82 5.53
C ASP A 125 0.62 -24.62 6.89
N VAL A 126 0.21 -23.57 7.61
CA VAL A 126 0.81 -23.18 8.89
C VAL A 126 0.61 -24.27 9.96
N PRO A 127 -0.62 -24.77 10.22
CA PRO A 127 -0.84 -25.87 11.16
C PRO A 127 -0.03 -27.14 10.83
N ALA A 128 -0.04 -27.57 9.56
CA ALA A 128 0.61 -28.83 9.16
C ALA A 128 2.10 -28.70 8.81
N ARG A 129 2.65 -27.49 8.81
CA ARG A 129 4.07 -27.19 8.53
C ARG A 129 4.58 -27.77 7.21
N ARG A 130 3.73 -27.74 6.18
CA ARG A 130 3.99 -28.31 4.84
C ARG A 130 3.66 -27.30 3.76
N GLY A 131 4.08 -27.57 2.53
CA GLY A 131 3.99 -26.64 1.42
C GLY A 131 5.22 -25.74 1.32
N GLU A 132 5.18 -24.83 0.35
CA GLU A 132 6.34 -24.06 -0.08
C GLU A 132 6.11 -22.55 0.02
N LEU A 133 5.09 -22.03 -0.64
CA LEU A 133 4.87 -20.60 -0.81
C LEU A 133 4.13 -20.05 0.40
N LYS A 134 4.81 -19.24 1.21
CA LYS A 134 4.27 -18.66 2.45
C LYS A 134 3.53 -17.37 2.19
N HIS A 135 4.18 -16.45 1.49
CA HIS A 135 3.65 -15.12 1.23
C HIS A 135 3.98 -14.64 -0.18
N ILE A 136 3.15 -13.74 -0.70
CA ILE A 136 3.49 -12.85 -1.80
C ILE A 136 3.42 -11.42 -1.28
N LEU A 137 4.52 -10.70 -1.42
CA LEU A 137 4.62 -9.30 -1.04
C LEU A 137 4.64 -8.45 -2.31
N VAL A 138 3.69 -7.54 -2.44
CA VAL A 138 3.58 -6.64 -3.59
C VAL A 138 3.73 -5.21 -3.09
N THR A 139 4.67 -4.45 -3.66
CA THR A 139 4.79 -3.01 -3.46
C THR A 139 4.60 -2.33 -4.80
N ALA A 140 3.81 -1.26 -4.85
CA ALA A 140 3.60 -0.45 -6.03
C ALA A 140 4.19 0.94 -5.82
N SER A 141 4.86 1.47 -6.85
CA SER A 141 5.34 2.83 -6.87
C SER A 141 4.23 3.83 -7.25
N PRO A 142 4.46 5.13 -7.05
CA PRO A 142 3.57 6.16 -7.59
C PRO A 142 3.45 6.12 -9.11
N ASP A 143 4.49 5.63 -9.78
CA ASP A 143 4.57 5.46 -11.23
C ASP A 143 3.97 4.12 -11.71
N GLU A 144 3.24 3.43 -10.83
CA GLU A 144 2.63 2.11 -11.02
C GLU A 144 3.59 0.90 -11.17
N ASP A 145 4.91 1.12 -11.12
CA ASP A 145 5.89 0.04 -11.11
C ASP A 145 5.71 -0.88 -9.90
N LEU A 146 5.95 -2.18 -10.10
CA LEU A 146 5.74 -3.22 -9.11
C LEU A 146 7.06 -3.83 -8.65
N MET A 147 7.16 -4.04 -7.34
CA MET A 147 8.06 -5.01 -6.72
C MET A 147 7.24 -6.19 -6.18
N VAL A 148 7.44 -7.38 -6.74
CA VAL A 148 6.81 -8.64 -6.32
C VAL A 148 7.87 -9.54 -5.68
N ARG A 149 7.62 -9.98 -4.44
CA ARG A 149 8.53 -10.86 -3.69
C ARG A 149 7.79 -12.13 -3.29
N PHE A 150 8.29 -13.28 -3.75
CA PHE A 150 7.79 -14.61 -3.41
C PHE A 150 8.51 -15.10 -2.16
N VAL A 151 7.81 -15.24 -1.03
CA VAL A 151 8.40 -15.78 0.20
C VAL A 151 8.22 -17.29 0.21
N LEU A 152 9.31 -18.02 -0.04
CA LEU A 152 9.36 -19.47 -0.12
C LEU A 152 9.92 -20.07 1.18
N ARG A 153 9.56 -21.32 1.45
CA ARG A 153 10.18 -22.11 2.52
C ARG A 153 11.63 -22.49 2.17
N SER A 154 11.91 -22.75 0.90
CA SER A 154 13.17 -23.29 0.40
C SER A 154 13.45 -22.85 -1.04
N HIS A 155 14.57 -23.29 -1.60
CA HIS A 155 15.00 -22.99 -2.96
C HIS A 155 14.28 -23.82 -4.05
N ARG A 156 13.37 -24.74 -3.66
CA ARG A 156 12.80 -25.77 -4.54
C ARG A 156 12.22 -25.24 -5.85
N HIS A 157 11.57 -24.09 -5.82
CA HIS A 157 10.82 -23.52 -6.95
C HIS A 157 11.50 -22.30 -7.59
N LEU A 158 12.79 -22.09 -7.35
CA LEU A 158 13.50 -20.94 -7.94
C LEU A 158 13.56 -21.01 -9.47
N ASP A 159 13.86 -22.19 -10.02
CA ASP A 159 13.96 -22.34 -11.47
C ASP A 159 12.59 -22.29 -12.15
N ASP A 160 11.53 -22.74 -11.47
CA ASP A 160 10.15 -22.58 -11.94
C ASP A 160 9.77 -21.09 -12.01
N LEU A 161 10.08 -20.32 -10.95
CA LEU A 161 9.84 -18.88 -10.93
C LEU A 161 10.64 -18.13 -11.99
N ARG A 162 11.92 -18.49 -12.20
CA ARG A 162 12.75 -17.93 -13.27
C ARG A 162 12.18 -18.23 -14.64
N SER A 163 11.71 -19.45 -14.86
CA SER A 163 11.11 -19.88 -16.14
C SER A 163 9.78 -19.17 -16.41
N ALA A 164 8.99 -18.89 -15.37
CA ALA A 164 7.72 -18.20 -15.49
C ALA A 164 7.86 -16.66 -15.61
N LEU A 165 8.99 -16.09 -15.21
CA LEU A 165 9.18 -14.63 -15.12
C LEU A 165 8.95 -13.89 -16.47
N PRO A 166 9.46 -14.34 -17.63
CA PRO A 166 9.23 -13.62 -18.89
C PRO A 166 7.75 -13.45 -19.21
N ARG A 167 6.97 -14.52 -19.08
CA ARG A 167 5.52 -14.48 -19.28
C ARG A 167 4.83 -13.58 -18.25
N LEU A 168 5.26 -13.61 -16.99
CA LEU A 168 4.72 -12.71 -15.98
C LEU A 168 4.98 -11.24 -16.32
N GLN A 169 6.14 -10.91 -16.88
CA GLN A 169 6.48 -9.54 -17.31
C GLN A 169 5.68 -9.11 -18.54
N GLU A 170 5.34 -10.01 -19.46
CA GLU A 170 4.41 -9.72 -20.56
C GLU A 170 3.00 -9.38 -20.03
N GLU A 171 2.54 -10.13 -19.01
CA GLU A 171 1.24 -9.93 -18.38
C GLU A 171 1.19 -8.72 -17.43
N LEU A 172 2.33 -8.38 -16.82
CA LEU A 172 2.53 -7.24 -15.94
C LEU A 172 3.71 -6.39 -16.44
N PRO A 173 3.51 -5.54 -17.47
CA PRO A 173 4.58 -4.75 -18.07
C PRO A 173 5.29 -3.81 -17.08
N HIS A 174 4.61 -3.44 -15.98
CA HIS A 174 5.14 -2.61 -14.90
C HIS A 174 5.88 -3.41 -13.82
N LEU A 175 6.12 -4.72 -14.00
CA LEU A 175 6.90 -5.52 -13.05
C LEU A 175 8.40 -5.18 -13.16
N ALA A 176 8.83 -4.20 -12.35
CA ALA A 176 10.20 -3.74 -12.28
C ALA A 176 11.10 -4.69 -11.49
N VAL A 177 10.65 -5.14 -10.32
CA VAL A 177 11.43 -6.02 -9.43
C VAL A 177 10.66 -7.30 -9.11
N ALA A 178 11.28 -8.44 -9.37
CA ALA A 178 10.83 -9.75 -8.94
C ALA A 178 11.92 -10.42 -8.12
N SER A 179 11.59 -10.97 -6.96
CA SER A 179 12.56 -11.69 -6.12
C SER A 179 11.94 -12.87 -5.38
N ALA A 180 12.77 -13.80 -4.94
CA ALA A 180 12.42 -14.90 -4.06
C ALA A 180 13.14 -14.72 -2.72
N ASN A 181 12.38 -14.64 -1.64
CA ASN A 181 12.89 -14.59 -0.27
C ASN A 181 12.78 -15.98 0.36
N ILE A 182 13.85 -16.46 0.97
CA ILE A 182 13.88 -17.81 1.57
C ILE A 182 13.70 -17.70 3.07
N GLN A 183 12.56 -18.17 3.55
CA GLN A 183 12.14 -18.13 4.94
C GLN A 183 11.94 -19.58 5.45
N PRO A 184 13.00 -20.26 5.92
CA PRO A 184 12.90 -21.68 6.29
C PRO A 184 12.27 -21.91 7.66
N ILE A 185 12.35 -20.93 8.58
CA ILE A 185 11.92 -21.11 9.97
C ILE A 185 10.39 -21.05 10.10
N HIS A 186 9.83 -21.95 10.90
CA HIS A 186 8.40 -21.93 11.26
C HIS A 186 8.19 -21.02 12.47
N GLN A 187 8.18 -19.71 12.22
CA GLN A 187 7.95 -18.67 13.22
C GLN A 187 7.06 -17.58 12.61
N ALA A 188 6.47 -16.74 13.45
CA ALA A 188 5.64 -15.61 13.03
C ALA A 188 6.47 -14.43 12.46
N VAL A 189 7.48 -14.75 11.63
CA VAL A 189 8.25 -13.77 10.86
C VAL A 189 7.84 -13.86 9.39
N LEU A 190 7.74 -12.71 8.74
CA LEU A 190 7.18 -12.61 7.38
C LEU A 190 8.14 -13.12 6.30
N GLU A 191 9.43 -12.87 6.48
CA GLU A 191 10.51 -13.07 5.51
C GLU A 191 11.74 -13.62 6.23
N GLY A 192 12.62 -14.30 5.51
CA GLY A 192 13.91 -14.77 5.99
C GLY A 192 15.05 -13.88 5.53
N ASP A 193 16.27 -14.31 5.81
CA ASP A 193 17.46 -13.48 5.64
C ASP A 193 18.03 -13.48 4.23
N GLU A 194 17.71 -14.50 3.43
CA GLU A 194 18.16 -14.63 2.07
C GLU A 194 17.12 -14.07 1.09
N GLU A 195 17.59 -13.22 0.17
CA GLU A 195 16.81 -12.69 -0.93
C GLU A 195 17.54 -12.92 -2.25
N ILE A 196 16.84 -13.50 -3.22
CA ILE A 196 17.35 -13.86 -4.53
C ILE A 196 16.60 -13.04 -5.57
N ILE A 197 17.29 -12.11 -6.23
CA ILE A 197 16.70 -11.31 -7.30
C ILE A 197 16.48 -12.20 -8.54
N LEU A 198 15.28 -12.13 -9.12
CA LEU A 198 14.88 -12.87 -10.31
C LEU A 198 14.85 -11.97 -11.55
N SER A 199 14.52 -10.69 -11.38
CA SER A 199 14.51 -9.65 -12.43
C SER A 199 15.90 -9.03 -12.68
N GLY A 200 16.00 -8.18 -13.72
CA GLY A 200 17.22 -7.40 -13.97
C GLY A 200 17.46 -6.23 -13.00
N GLN A 201 16.42 -5.76 -12.30
CA GLN A 201 16.52 -4.70 -11.29
C GLN A 201 16.35 -5.27 -9.88
N ASP A 202 17.05 -4.67 -8.91
CA ASP A 202 17.02 -5.03 -7.48
C ASP A 202 16.34 -3.96 -6.60
N ARG A 203 15.94 -2.84 -7.19
CA ARG A 203 15.37 -1.66 -6.52
C ARG A 203 14.17 -1.11 -7.26
N LEU A 204 13.14 -0.75 -6.51
CA LEU A 204 11.97 -0.06 -7.02
C LEU A 204 12.14 1.46 -6.86
N LEU A 205 11.96 2.23 -7.94
CA LEU A 205 11.95 3.69 -7.87
C LEU A 205 10.60 4.17 -7.30
N MET A 206 10.64 4.91 -6.21
CA MET A 206 9.52 5.65 -5.64
C MET A 206 9.75 7.13 -5.90
N ARG A 207 9.20 7.64 -6.99
CA ARG A 207 9.25 9.07 -7.35
C ARG A 207 8.16 9.82 -6.60
N LEU A 208 8.54 10.51 -5.52
CA LEU A 208 7.59 11.29 -4.71
C LEU A 208 7.53 12.74 -5.17
N SER A 209 6.33 13.32 -5.22
CA SER A 209 6.13 14.77 -5.38
C SER A 209 5.83 15.41 -4.02
N LEU A 210 6.69 16.32 -3.57
CA LEU A 210 6.55 16.99 -2.28
C LEU A 210 5.93 18.38 -2.50
N PRO A 211 4.70 18.62 -1.99
CA PRO A 211 4.05 19.90 -2.15
C PRO A 211 4.88 21.02 -1.49
N ALA A 212 5.00 22.14 -2.18
CA ALA A 212 5.79 23.27 -1.70
C ALA A 212 5.08 24.11 -0.63
N SER A 213 3.76 24.21 -0.72
CA SER A 213 2.91 24.83 0.28
C SER A 213 2.55 23.84 1.38
N ARG A 214 2.48 24.34 2.62
CA ARG A 214 2.02 23.57 3.77
C ARG A 214 0.61 23.01 3.47
N PRO A 215 0.33 21.72 3.74
CA PRO A 215 -1.02 21.19 3.53
C PRO A 215 -2.02 21.98 4.39
N THR A 216 -2.83 22.82 3.77
CA THR A 216 -3.98 23.45 4.43
C THR A 216 -5.15 22.47 4.49
N ALA A 217 -5.97 22.58 5.53
CA ALA A 217 -7.04 21.64 5.84
C ALA A 217 -7.89 21.27 4.60
N LEU A 218 -8.17 19.97 4.48
CA LEU A 218 -9.17 19.36 3.59
C LEU A 218 -9.22 19.89 2.14
N THR A 219 -8.07 20.11 1.50
CA THR A 219 -8.07 20.17 0.03
C THR A 219 -7.99 18.74 -0.49
N THR A 220 -9.11 18.23 -1.02
CA THR A 220 -9.13 17.02 -1.82
C THR A 220 -8.07 17.17 -2.90
N MET A 221 -7.02 16.33 -2.86
CA MET A 221 -5.99 16.33 -3.90
C MET A 221 -6.67 16.20 -5.29
N PRO A 222 -6.30 17.00 -6.28
CA PRO A 222 -6.90 16.87 -7.60
C PRO A 222 -6.57 15.50 -8.20
N ALA A 223 -7.54 14.91 -8.89
CA ALA A 223 -7.36 13.72 -9.71
C ALA A 223 -6.31 14.00 -10.82
N PRO A 224 -5.63 12.98 -11.37
CA PRO A 224 -4.67 13.18 -12.45
C PRO A 224 -5.33 13.87 -13.65
N SER A 225 -4.75 14.98 -14.09
CA SER A 225 -5.27 15.80 -15.18
C SER A 225 -5.10 15.10 -16.53
N SER A 226 -6.22 14.75 -17.16
CA SER A 226 -6.28 14.46 -18.59
C SER A 226 -6.18 15.77 -19.37
N SER A 227 -5.12 15.94 -20.16
CA SER A 227 -4.93 17.09 -21.05
C SER A 227 -5.82 16.98 -22.28
N SER A 228 -6.73 17.94 -22.46
CA SER A 228 -7.29 18.30 -23.78
C SER A 228 -7.51 19.80 -23.82
N GLY A 229 -6.81 20.48 -24.73
CA GLY A 229 -6.81 21.94 -24.83
C GLY A 229 -7.95 22.52 -25.69
N SER A 230 -8.24 23.81 -25.48
CA SER A 230 -8.49 24.84 -26.50
C SER A 230 -8.98 26.14 -25.86
N GLY A 231 -8.47 27.30 -26.31
CA GLY A 231 -9.25 28.54 -26.39
C GLY A 231 -8.89 29.66 -25.40
N ALA A 232 -8.38 30.78 -25.94
CA ALA A 232 -7.92 32.01 -25.29
C ALA A 232 -9.01 32.84 -24.57
N ASP A 233 -8.62 33.66 -23.57
CA ASP A 233 -8.67 35.14 -23.66
C ASP A 233 -7.84 35.84 -22.54
N ARG A 234 -7.39 37.06 -22.82
CA ARG A 234 -6.44 37.90 -22.06
C ARG A 234 -7.11 38.70 -20.93
N GLY A 235 -6.38 38.89 -19.83
CA GLY A 235 -6.65 39.90 -18.81
C GLY A 235 -5.46 40.10 -17.87
N THR A 236 -4.69 41.16 -18.10
CA THR A 236 -3.54 41.59 -17.30
C THR A 236 -3.95 42.15 -15.93
N SER A 237 -3.36 41.62 -14.86
CA SER A 237 -3.17 42.35 -13.59
C SER A 237 -1.82 41.98 -12.99
N ALA A 238 -1.02 43.02 -12.71
CA ALA A 238 0.31 42.92 -12.17
C ALA A 238 0.26 42.53 -10.68
N ALA A 239 0.76 41.33 -10.37
CA ALA A 239 1.29 40.98 -9.07
C ALA A 239 2.75 40.53 -9.28
N GLY A 240 3.68 41.09 -8.52
CA GLY A 240 5.11 40.78 -8.62
C GLY A 240 5.39 39.28 -8.45
N PRO A 241 6.58 38.79 -8.85
CA PRO A 241 6.89 37.37 -8.78
C PRO A 241 7.04 36.98 -7.30
N THR A 242 5.96 36.51 -6.69
CA THR A 242 6.08 35.56 -5.59
C THR A 242 6.82 34.38 -6.19
N LEU A 243 8.09 34.16 -5.84
CA LEU A 243 8.75 32.88 -6.11
C LEU A 243 7.96 31.82 -5.35
N GLY A 244 6.88 31.33 -5.96
CA GLY A 244 6.14 30.18 -5.49
C GLY A 244 7.13 29.04 -5.47
N ALA A 245 7.45 28.54 -4.28
CA ALA A 245 8.26 27.34 -4.16
C ALA A 245 7.59 26.27 -5.04
N ALA A 246 8.34 25.72 -5.99
CA ALA A 246 7.84 24.66 -6.85
C ALA A 246 7.79 23.36 -6.05
N ASP A 247 6.83 22.49 -6.40
CA ASP A 247 6.81 21.12 -5.89
C ASP A 247 8.17 20.46 -6.12
N ALA A 248 8.68 19.76 -5.11
CA ALA A 248 9.98 19.12 -5.19
C ALA A 248 9.83 17.63 -5.47
N GLU A 249 10.53 17.13 -6.47
CA GLU A 249 10.66 15.69 -6.69
C GLU A 249 11.67 15.10 -5.68
N LEU A 250 11.30 13.96 -5.07
CA LEU A 250 12.18 13.16 -4.22
C LEU A 250 12.20 11.72 -4.74
N PRO A 251 13.23 11.32 -5.52
CA PRO A 251 13.41 9.94 -5.94
C PRO A 251 13.98 9.10 -4.79
N LEU A 252 13.32 7.98 -4.48
CA LEU A 252 13.81 7.00 -3.50
C LEU A 252 13.93 5.63 -4.17
N TYR A 253 15.08 4.98 -4.06
CA TYR A 253 15.32 3.64 -4.59
C TYR A 253 15.19 2.62 -3.47
N LEU A 254 14.11 1.85 -3.47
CA LEU A 254 13.78 0.88 -2.44
C LEU A 254 14.37 -0.47 -2.81
N PRO A 255 15.44 -0.95 -2.16
CA PRO A 255 15.82 -2.35 -2.27
C PRO A 255 14.76 -3.24 -1.61
N THR A 256 14.83 -4.54 -1.92
CA THR A 256 14.05 -5.56 -1.23
C THR A 256 14.22 -5.45 0.29
N ARG A 257 13.22 -5.93 1.05
CA ARG A 257 13.17 -5.87 2.53
C ARG A 257 13.13 -4.46 3.15
N SER A 258 13.20 -3.40 2.35
CA SER A 258 13.11 -2.03 2.87
C SER A 258 11.72 -1.71 3.44
N PHE A 259 11.74 -0.90 4.50
CA PHE A 259 10.55 -0.22 4.98
C PHE A 259 10.25 1.00 4.09
N PHE A 260 8.98 1.16 3.73
CA PHE A 260 8.43 2.38 3.16
C PHE A 260 6.99 2.54 3.65
N GLN A 261 6.53 3.79 3.74
CA GLN A 261 5.21 4.15 4.20
C GLN A 261 4.17 3.56 3.25
N THR A 262 3.19 2.86 3.82
CA THR A 262 2.20 2.15 3.01
C THR A 262 1.19 3.08 2.33
N ASN A 263 1.22 4.38 2.61
CA ASN A 263 0.35 5.39 2.04
C ASN A 263 1.21 6.53 1.47
N THR A 264 1.39 6.51 0.14
CA THR A 264 2.28 7.44 -0.56
C THR A 264 1.85 8.90 -0.36
N ALA A 265 0.55 9.21 -0.53
CA ALA A 265 0.06 10.58 -0.44
C ALA A 265 0.27 11.18 0.96
N VAL A 266 0.01 10.40 2.01
CA VAL A 266 0.28 10.84 3.40
C VAL A 266 1.78 10.96 3.65
N ALA A 267 2.60 10.09 3.06
CA ALA A 267 4.05 10.17 3.17
C ALA A 267 4.62 11.44 2.52
N GLN A 268 4.11 11.83 1.34
CA GLN A 268 4.48 13.08 0.67
C GLN A 268 4.18 14.29 1.56
N SER A 269 2.98 14.35 2.15
CA SER A 269 2.60 15.41 3.09
C SER A 269 3.45 15.40 4.37
N LEU A 270 3.78 14.22 4.90
CA LEU A 270 4.66 14.06 6.05
C LEU A 270 6.06 14.62 5.77
N TYR A 271 6.64 14.27 4.61
CA TYR A 271 7.98 14.71 4.21
C TYR A 271 8.02 16.21 3.90
N ALA A 272 7.01 16.74 3.23
CA ALA A 272 6.87 18.18 3.01
C ALA A 272 6.78 18.95 4.33
N THR A 273 6.01 18.43 5.31
CA THR A 273 5.89 19.02 6.64
C THR A 273 7.24 19.03 7.37
N ALA A 274 7.96 17.91 7.37
CA ALA A 274 9.28 17.81 8.00
C ALA A 274 10.29 18.75 7.34
N ARG A 275 10.30 18.83 6.00
CA ARG A 275 11.13 19.77 5.25
C ARG A 275 10.84 21.21 5.65
N HIS A 276 9.57 21.58 5.79
CA HIS A 276 9.18 22.92 6.21
C HIS A 276 9.67 23.26 7.62
N TRP A 277 9.56 22.33 8.57
CA TRP A 277 10.08 22.54 9.93
C TRP A 277 11.61 22.64 9.99
N ALA A 278 12.33 21.92 9.12
CA ALA A 278 13.79 21.96 9.11
C ALA A 278 14.35 23.31 8.60
N VAL A 279 13.55 24.10 7.88
CA VAL A 279 13.95 25.41 7.34
C VAL A 279 13.33 26.60 8.07
N ALA A 280 12.46 26.35 9.06
CA ALA A 280 11.78 27.36 9.87
C ALA A 280 12.50 27.59 11.20
#